data_AF-A0A381YG78-F1
#
_entry.id   AF-A0A381YG78-F1
#
_cell.length_a   1.000
_cell.length_b   1.000
_cell.length_c   1.000
_cell.angle_alpha   90.00
_cell.angle_beta   90.00
_cell.angle_gamma   90.00
#
_symmetry.space_group_name_H-M   'P 1'
#
loop_
_entity.id
_entity.type
_entity.pdbx_description
1 polymer ?
#
loop_
_entity_poly.entity_id
_entity_poly.type
_entity_poly.pdbx_seq_one_letter_code
_entity_poly.pdbx_strand_id
1 'polypeptide(L)'
;VDQLQGFWLGQCIANWTGLITEMDKIEHPFYTDANWGGPDQPNIWGNYVPSSNNIIDYYFIDKGDVWSADDDTDIEYMYQYLLDHHNVSILSPDQIREGWLNHIYSNENAPNSENFLWVSNESAYYLMKEGLVPPFTSEPENNSHYTMIDAQLTTEIFGLLSPARPDIALQMAHLPIRTTAKYDAEWISEFYVTMHSLASAVDDSLLIEKKIVWLAKEARKRLPDSAYSAKMYDFIEASYKANPDKNDWEKTRDEVYQRYQKNSTDGYSYQQPFDAGINFAAS
;
A
#
# COMPACT_ATOMS: atom_id res chain seq x y z
N VAL A 1 7.32 14.32 17.25
CA VAL A 1 6.26 15.08 16.57
C VAL A 1 6.61 15.26 15.11
N ASP A 2 7.77 15.86 14.79
CA ASP A 2 8.21 16.11 13.41
C ASP A 2 8.23 14.87 12.51
N GLN A 3 8.71 13.71 13.00
CA GLN A 3 8.73 12.46 12.24
C GLN A 3 7.31 11.91 11.95
N LEU A 4 6.38 12.04 12.89
CA LEU A 4 4.98 11.63 12.68
C LEU A 4 4.27 12.56 11.69
N GLN A 5 4.56 13.86 11.76
CA GLN A 5 4.09 14.81 10.76
C GLN A 5 4.70 14.50 9.39
N GLY A 6 5.98 14.14 9.35
CA GLY A 6 6.69 13.74 8.14
C GLY A 6 6.10 12.49 7.48
N PHE A 7 5.65 11.50 8.28
CA PHE A 7 4.92 10.34 7.79
C PHE A 7 3.65 10.76 7.05
N TRP A 8 2.72 11.45 7.74
CA TRP A 8 1.44 11.85 7.13
C TRP A 8 1.64 12.75 5.92
N LEU A 9 2.56 13.70 6.00
CA LEU A 9 2.84 14.60 4.88
C LEU A 9 3.45 13.84 3.70
N GLY A 10 4.39 12.93 3.96
CA GLY A 10 5.03 12.11 2.94
C GLY A 10 4.03 11.21 2.22
N GLN A 11 3.14 10.56 2.97
CA GLN A 11 2.09 9.70 2.43
C GLN A 11 1.09 10.48 1.59
N CYS A 12 0.58 11.62 2.08
CA CYS A 12 -0.34 12.45 1.28
C CYS A 12 0.33 12.98 0.01
N ILE A 13 1.58 13.49 0.10
CA ILE A 13 2.30 13.94 -1.11
C ILE A 13 2.48 12.79 -2.09
N ALA A 14 2.90 11.61 -1.63
CA ALA A 14 3.12 10.45 -2.48
C ALA A 14 1.83 9.98 -3.16
N ASN A 15 0.74 9.82 -2.39
CA ASN A 15 -0.56 9.41 -2.91
C ASN A 15 -1.07 10.39 -3.99
N TRP A 16 -1.19 11.68 -3.64
CA TRP A 16 -1.70 12.69 -4.57
C TRP A 16 -0.78 12.96 -5.78
N THR A 17 0.53 12.74 -5.63
CA THR A 17 1.46 12.77 -6.77
C THR A 17 1.30 11.55 -7.67
N GLY A 18 1.02 10.37 -7.09
CA GLY A 18 0.84 9.11 -7.82
C GLY A 18 -0.50 9.04 -8.56
N LEU A 19 -1.56 9.62 -7.98
CA LEU A 19 -2.92 9.64 -8.54
C LEU A 19 -2.97 10.13 -9.99
N ILE A 20 -2.14 11.12 -10.37
CA ILE A 20 -2.14 11.61 -11.75
C ILE A 20 -1.80 10.51 -12.77
N THR A 21 -0.97 9.55 -12.38
CA THR A 21 -0.56 8.40 -13.21
C THR A 21 -1.26 7.10 -12.82
N GLU A 22 -2.30 7.16 -12.00
CA GLU A 22 -3.02 5.96 -11.58
C GLU A 22 -3.73 5.32 -12.78
N MET A 23 -3.48 4.02 -12.97
CA MET A 23 -4.01 3.25 -14.09
C MET A 23 -3.63 3.81 -15.47
N ASP A 24 -2.56 4.61 -15.53
CA ASP A 24 -1.87 5.01 -16.75
C ASP A 24 -0.76 4.03 -17.09
N LYS A 25 -0.54 3.82 -18.39
CA LYS A 25 0.59 3.04 -18.93
C LYS A 25 0.88 1.75 -18.14
N ILE A 26 -0.18 1.04 -17.74
CA ILE A 26 -0.12 -0.21 -16.97
C ILE A 26 0.50 -1.39 -17.75
N GLU A 27 0.82 -1.17 -19.03
CA GLU A 27 1.53 -2.10 -19.90
C GLU A 27 2.83 -1.48 -20.40
N HIS A 28 3.85 -2.32 -20.61
CA HIS A 28 5.13 -1.89 -21.17
C HIS A 28 4.95 -1.29 -22.59
N PRO A 29 5.54 -0.12 -22.93
CA PRO A 29 6.52 0.63 -22.13
C PRO A 29 5.89 1.56 -21.08
N PHE A 30 6.43 1.50 -19.86
CA PHE A 30 5.99 2.30 -18.71
C PHE A 30 6.43 3.78 -18.83
N TYR A 31 6.08 4.59 -17.83
CA TYR A 31 6.69 5.92 -17.66
C TYR A 31 8.19 5.84 -17.37
N THR A 32 8.92 6.91 -17.64
CA THR A 32 10.37 7.06 -17.44
C THR A 32 10.65 8.42 -16.82
N ASP A 33 11.86 8.65 -16.33
CA ASP A 33 12.29 9.96 -15.81
C ASP A 33 12.12 11.07 -16.87
N ALA A 34 12.19 10.72 -18.15
CA ALA A 34 11.96 11.65 -19.27
C ALA A 34 10.50 12.13 -19.38
N ASN A 35 9.56 11.49 -18.70
CA ASN A 35 8.16 11.91 -18.64
C ASN A 35 7.89 12.91 -17.51
N TRP A 36 8.77 12.99 -16.51
CA TRP A 36 8.64 13.93 -15.40
C TRP A 36 8.66 15.38 -15.90
N GLY A 37 7.74 16.21 -15.40
CA GLY A 37 7.49 17.57 -15.88
C GLY A 37 6.82 17.65 -17.26
N GLY A 38 6.46 16.50 -17.84
CA GLY A 38 5.72 16.37 -19.09
C GLY A 38 4.22 16.21 -18.90
N PRO A 39 3.43 16.19 -20.00
CA PRO A 39 2.00 15.98 -19.92
C PRO A 39 1.67 14.55 -19.51
N ASP A 40 0.60 14.45 -18.71
CA ASP A 40 -0.06 13.21 -18.35
C ASP A 40 -0.70 12.50 -19.57
N GLN A 41 -1.04 11.21 -19.42
CA GLN A 41 -1.80 10.44 -20.42
C GLN A 41 -3.18 10.08 -19.85
N PRO A 42 -4.14 9.69 -20.70
CA PRO A 42 -5.40 9.19 -20.16
C PRO A 42 -5.21 7.78 -19.61
N ASN A 43 -5.88 7.52 -18.49
CA ASN A 43 -5.93 6.19 -17.89
C ASN A 43 -6.67 5.19 -18.78
N ILE A 44 -6.72 3.92 -18.37
CA ILE A 44 -7.38 2.87 -19.16
C ILE A 44 -8.87 3.14 -19.48
N TRP A 45 -9.51 4.05 -18.77
CA TRP A 45 -10.91 4.46 -19.01
C TRP A 45 -11.03 5.70 -19.90
N GLY A 46 -9.92 6.27 -20.36
CA GLY A 46 -9.89 7.46 -21.20
C GLY A 46 -10.01 8.78 -20.44
N ASN A 47 -9.90 8.75 -19.11
CA ASN A 47 -10.02 9.92 -18.25
C ASN A 47 -8.64 10.42 -17.83
N TYR A 48 -8.54 11.72 -17.54
CA TYR A 48 -7.42 12.29 -16.80
C TYR A 48 -7.87 12.45 -15.35
N VAL A 49 -7.00 12.13 -14.40
CA VAL A 49 -7.27 12.42 -13.00
C VAL A 49 -7.28 13.95 -12.82
N PRO A 50 -8.18 14.51 -12.00
CA PRO A 50 -8.29 15.96 -11.84
C PRO A 50 -6.99 16.58 -11.28
N SER A 51 -6.17 17.13 -12.16
CA SER A 51 -5.03 17.97 -11.80
C SER A 51 -5.18 19.35 -12.42
N SER A 52 -4.53 20.36 -11.84
CA SER A 52 -4.69 21.76 -12.29
C SER A 52 -4.14 22.03 -13.70
N ASN A 53 -3.27 21.16 -14.21
CA ASN A 53 -2.53 21.38 -15.46
C ASN A 53 -2.20 20.11 -16.28
N ASN A 54 -2.59 18.90 -15.82
CA ASN A 54 -2.24 17.61 -16.43
C ASN A 54 -0.73 17.46 -16.70
N ILE A 55 0.10 17.90 -15.76
CA ILE A 55 1.55 17.73 -15.79
C ILE A 55 1.95 16.76 -14.68
N ILE A 56 2.77 15.76 -15.03
CA ILE A 56 3.35 14.82 -14.07
C ILE A 56 4.41 15.56 -13.27
N ASP A 57 4.04 16.01 -12.07
CA ASP A 57 4.90 16.71 -11.13
C ASP A 57 4.39 16.46 -9.69
N TYR A 58 5.16 16.90 -8.69
CA TYR A 58 4.74 16.81 -7.30
C TYR A 58 3.42 17.54 -7.04
N TYR A 59 2.55 16.89 -6.28
CA TYR A 59 1.37 17.52 -5.74
C TYR A 59 1.64 18.11 -4.35
N PHE A 60 1.47 19.43 -4.22
CA PHE A 60 1.56 20.15 -2.96
C PHE A 60 0.33 21.00 -2.72
N ILE A 61 -0.06 21.14 -1.45
CA ILE A 61 -1.07 22.09 -1.00
C ILE A 61 -0.42 23.24 -0.21
N ASP A 62 -1.09 24.39 -0.15
CA ASP A 62 -0.59 25.51 0.63
C ASP A 62 -0.72 25.25 2.14
N LYS A 63 0.14 25.90 2.92
CA LYS A 63 0.11 25.77 4.38
C LYS A 63 -1.23 26.29 4.92
N GLY A 64 -1.99 25.40 5.54
CA GLY A 64 -3.30 25.70 6.13
C GLY A 64 -4.47 25.16 5.31
N ASP A 65 -4.20 24.69 4.09
CA ASP A 65 -5.17 23.94 3.30
C ASP A 65 -5.30 22.51 3.84
N VAL A 66 -6.37 21.85 3.39
CA VAL A 66 -6.69 20.46 3.74
C VAL A 66 -6.38 19.55 2.56
N TRP A 67 -5.85 18.37 2.86
CA TRP A 67 -5.76 17.29 1.88
C TRP A 67 -7.16 16.78 1.54
N SER A 68 -7.34 16.39 0.29
CA SER A 68 -8.56 15.70 -0.14
C SER A 68 -8.57 14.26 0.41
N ALA A 69 -9.76 13.67 0.43
CA ALA A 69 -10.01 12.30 0.86
C ALA A 69 -9.71 11.29 -0.25
N ASP A 70 -9.23 10.11 0.14
CA ASP A 70 -8.84 8.99 -0.71
C ASP A 70 -8.71 7.71 0.13
N ASP A 71 -9.04 6.53 -0.41
CA ASP A 71 -9.16 5.31 0.41
C ASP A 71 -7.82 4.84 1.00
N ASP A 72 -6.69 5.11 0.34
CA ASP A 72 -5.34 4.80 0.82
C ASP A 72 -5.09 5.40 2.22
N THR A 73 -5.49 6.65 2.43
CA THR A 73 -5.23 7.39 3.69
C THR A 73 -6.44 7.39 4.64
N ASP A 74 -7.66 7.38 4.11
CA ASP A 74 -8.89 7.49 4.91
C ASP A 74 -9.15 6.24 5.74
N ILE A 75 -8.79 5.05 5.23
CA ILE A 75 -8.91 3.80 6.00
C ILE A 75 -7.96 3.82 7.22
N GLU A 76 -6.77 4.40 7.09
CA GLU A 76 -5.84 4.55 8.22
C GLU A 76 -6.34 5.55 9.25
N TYR A 77 -6.88 6.69 8.82
CA TYR A 77 -7.54 7.64 9.72
C TYR A 77 -8.72 6.99 10.45
N MET A 78 -9.52 6.18 9.75
CA MET A 78 -10.60 5.42 10.36
C MET A 78 -10.05 4.46 11.43
N TYR A 79 -9.03 3.65 11.13
CA TYR A 79 -8.45 2.75 12.12
C TYR A 79 -7.89 3.50 13.34
N GLN A 80 -7.22 4.63 13.13
CA GLN A 80 -6.77 5.49 14.22
C GLN A 80 -7.95 5.97 15.09
N TYR A 81 -9.03 6.44 14.44
CA TYR A 81 -10.23 6.87 15.14
C TYR A 81 -10.87 5.72 15.93
N LEU A 82 -10.98 4.52 15.36
CA LEU A 82 -11.59 3.37 16.03
C LEU A 82 -10.82 2.96 17.30
N LEU A 83 -9.48 2.98 17.25
CA LEU A 83 -8.65 2.71 18.42
C LEU A 83 -8.92 3.71 19.55
N ASP A 84 -8.97 5.01 19.23
CA ASP A 84 -9.26 6.08 20.18
C ASP A 84 -10.69 6.01 20.72
N HIS A 85 -11.68 5.89 19.82
CA HIS A 85 -13.10 5.85 20.14
C HIS A 85 -13.47 4.70 21.08
N HIS A 86 -12.93 3.50 20.81
CA HIS A 86 -13.14 2.35 21.67
C HIS A 86 -12.20 2.30 22.88
N ASN A 87 -11.19 3.17 22.92
CA ASN A 87 -10.14 3.20 23.94
C ASN A 87 -9.45 1.83 24.10
N VAL A 88 -9.02 1.26 22.98
CA VAL A 88 -8.33 -0.04 22.90
C VAL A 88 -7.05 0.07 22.08
N SER A 89 -6.10 -0.82 22.32
CA SER A 89 -4.89 -0.94 21.48
C SER A 89 -5.02 -1.98 20.38
N ILE A 90 -6.00 -2.90 20.48
CA ILE A 90 -6.25 -3.95 19.50
C ILE A 90 -7.75 -3.97 19.26
N LEU A 91 -8.16 -3.77 18.01
CA LEU A 91 -9.56 -3.80 17.62
C LEU A 91 -10.07 -5.24 17.58
N SER A 92 -11.32 -5.45 17.99
CA SER A 92 -12.02 -6.71 17.76
C SER A 92 -12.55 -6.79 16.33
N PRO A 93 -12.88 -8.01 15.83
CA PRO A 93 -13.55 -8.16 14.53
C PRO A 93 -14.82 -7.34 14.38
N ASP A 94 -15.64 -7.29 15.45
CA ASP A 94 -16.89 -6.52 15.46
C ASP A 94 -16.63 -5.01 15.41
N GLN A 95 -15.62 -4.51 16.12
CA GLN A 95 -15.25 -3.09 16.08
C GLN A 95 -14.79 -2.66 14.70
N ILE A 96 -14.00 -3.50 14.01
CA ILE A 96 -13.59 -3.22 12.62
C ILE A 96 -14.81 -3.20 11.72
N ARG A 97 -15.67 -4.23 11.79
CA ARG A 97 -16.89 -4.31 10.99
C ARG A 97 -17.82 -3.10 11.19
N GLU A 98 -18.11 -2.77 12.45
CA GLU A 98 -18.97 -1.64 12.79
C GLU A 98 -18.36 -0.32 12.33
N GLY A 99 -17.05 -0.15 12.49
CA GLY A 99 -16.31 1.01 12.00
C GLY A 99 -16.39 1.17 10.49
N TRP A 100 -16.08 0.13 9.73
CA TRP A 100 -16.17 0.13 8.26
C TRP A 100 -17.58 0.46 7.78
N LEU A 101 -18.61 -0.18 8.33
CA LEU A 101 -20.00 0.08 7.94
C LEU A 101 -20.51 1.46 8.36
N ASN A 102 -19.90 2.09 9.36
CA ASN A 102 -20.26 3.44 9.82
C ASN A 102 -19.56 4.54 9.01
N HIS A 103 -18.31 4.33 8.63
CA HIS A 103 -17.47 5.37 8.03
C HIS A 103 -17.34 5.28 6.51
N ILE A 104 -17.68 4.13 5.91
CA ILE A 104 -17.56 3.94 4.47
C ILE A 104 -18.95 3.79 3.84
N TYR A 105 -19.19 4.57 2.78
CA TYR A 105 -20.40 4.44 1.98
C TYR A 105 -20.43 3.10 1.22
N SER A 106 -21.63 2.60 0.94
CA SER A 106 -21.82 1.63 -0.12
C SER A 106 -22.08 2.36 -1.43
N ASN A 107 -21.89 1.68 -2.56
CA ASN A 107 -22.26 2.27 -3.84
C ASN A 107 -23.73 2.71 -3.89
N GLU A 108 -24.61 2.05 -3.12
CA GLU A 108 -26.04 2.39 -3.11
C GLU A 108 -26.38 3.65 -2.30
N ASN A 109 -25.53 4.08 -1.35
CA ASN A 109 -25.82 5.22 -0.48
C ASN A 109 -24.81 6.38 -0.62
N ALA A 110 -23.75 6.20 -1.41
CA ALA A 110 -22.79 7.24 -1.70
C ALA A 110 -23.43 8.39 -2.52
N PRO A 111 -23.04 9.66 -2.30
CA PRO A 111 -23.62 10.82 -3.00
C PRO A 111 -23.62 10.72 -4.53
N ASN A 112 -22.63 10.04 -5.11
CA ASN A 112 -22.46 9.87 -6.55
C ASN A 112 -22.65 8.41 -7.02
N SER A 113 -23.28 7.57 -6.20
CA SER A 113 -23.43 6.12 -6.45
C SER A 113 -22.12 5.34 -6.58
N GLU A 114 -21.04 5.87 -5.99
CA GLU A 114 -19.70 5.30 -6.01
C GLU A 114 -19.05 5.55 -4.64
N ASN A 115 -18.55 4.50 -4.01
CA ASN A 115 -17.89 4.58 -2.70
C ASN A 115 -16.36 4.72 -2.79
N PHE A 116 -15.80 4.69 -4.00
CA PHE A 116 -14.36 4.76 -4.28
C PHE A 116 -13.52 3.68 -3.58
N LEU A 117 -14.16 2.59 -3.12
CA LEU A 117 -13.42 1.42 -2.71
C LEU A 117 -13.14 0.56 -3.92
N TRP A 118 -11.96 -0.06 -3.94
CA TRP A 118 -11.57 -0.96 -5.00
C TRP A 118 -11.40 -2.39 -4.47
N VAL A 119 -11.50 -3.34 -5.38
CA VAL A 119 -10.98 -4.71 -5.27
C VAL A 119 -11.25 -5.39 -3.91
N SER A 120 -10.27 -5.50 -3.01
CA SER A 120 -10.41 -6.25 -1.77
C SER A 120 -11.07 -5.45 -0.66
N ASN A 121 -10.82 -4.14 -0.59
CA ASN A 121 -11.53 -3.21 0.27
C ASN A 121 -13.03 -3.28 -0.03
N GLU A 122 -13.43 -3.16 -1.30
CA GLU A 122 -14.84 -3.22 -1.69
C GLU A 122 -15.46 -4.58 -1.35
N SER A 123 -14.75 -5.67 -1.66
CA SER A 123 -15.23 -7.03 -1.38
C SER A 123 -15.42 -7.26 0.12
N ALA A 124 -14.45 -6.85 0.95
CA ALA A 124 -14.53 -6.98 2.40
C ALA A 124 -15.68 -6.15 2.99
N TYR A 125 -15.90 -4.94 2.50
CA TYR A 125 -17.01 -4.09 2.92
C TYR A 125 -18.37 -4.75 2.69
N TYR A 126 -18.60 -5.33 1.50
CA TYR A 126 -19.87 -6.01 1.22
C TYR A 126 -20.01 -7.32 2.00
N LEU A 127 -18.94 -8.09 2.21
CA LEU A 127 -18.97 -9.26 3.11
C LEU A 127 -19.33 -8.86 4.54
N MET A 128 -18.84 -7.72 5.03
CA MET A 128 -19.22 -7.17 6.33
C MET A 128 -20.70 -6.78 6.40
N LYS A 129 -21.24 -6.20 5.34
CA LYS A 129 -22.67 -5.89 5.21
C LYS A 129 -23.53 -7.16 5.28
N GLU A 130 -23.02 -8.27 4.75
CA GLU A 130 -23.65 -9.60 4.82
C GLU A 130 -23.46 -10.30 6.18
N GLY A 131 -22.64 -9.75 7.06
CA GLY A 131 -22.47 -10.21 8.45
C GLY A 131 -21.18 -10.97 8.73
N LEU A 132 -20.26 -11.08 7.77
CA LEU A 132 -18.92 -11.59 8.04
C LEU A 132 -18.10 -10.54 8.80
N VAL A 133 -17.08 -11.01 9.53
CA VAL A 133 -16.13 -10.17 10.25
C VAL A 133 -14.70 -10.63 9.92
N PRO A 134 -13.67 -9.77 10.04
CA PRO A 134 -12.29 -10.21 9.95
C PRO A 134 -11.98 -11.36 10.94
N PRO A 135 -11.13 -12.34 10.59
CA PRO A 135 -10.35 -12.43 9.36
C PRO A 135 -11.12 -13.04 8.18
N PHE A 136 -12.38 -13.44 8.34
CA PHE A 136 -13.13 -14.19 7.31
C PHE A 136 -13.37 -13.38 6.03
N THR A 137 -13.33 -12.05 6.10
CA THR A 137 -13.49 -11.13 4.96
C THR A 137 -12.30 -11.14 3.99
N SER A 138 -11.16 -11.73 4.38
CA SER A 138 -9.99 -11.93 3.51
C SER A 138 -9.74 -13.39 3.17
N GLU A 139 -10.53 -14.34 3.68
CA GLU A 139 -10.32 -15.74 3.36
C GLU A 139 -10.65 -16.01 1.88
N PRO A 140 -9.82 -16.77 1.13
CA PRO A 140 -9.97 -16.98 -0.31
C PRO A 140 -11.32 -17.57 -0.74
N GLU A 141 -11.96 -18.33 0.15
CA GLU A 141 -13.32 -18.86 -0.08
C GLU A 141 -14.41 -17.79 -0.11
N ASN A 142 -14.16 -16.62 0.51
CA ASN A 142 -15.14 -15.54 0.65
C ASN A 142 -14.79 -14.33 -0.20
N ASN A 143 -13.50 -14.01 -0.35
CA ASN A 143 -13.04 -12.84 -1.07
C ASN A 143 -12.06 -13.25 -2.17
N SER A 144 -12.43 -13.09 -3.44
CA SER A 144 -11.56 -13.43 -4.58
C SER A 144 -10.39 -12.45 -4.79
N HIS A 145 -10.44 -11.28 -4.16
CA HIS A 145 -9.44 -10.21 -4.28
C HIS A 145 -8.45 -10.19 -3.10
N TYR A 146 -8.39 -11.24 -2.27
CA TYR A 146 -7.50 -11.31 -1.10
C TYR A 146 -6.00 -11.12 -1.38
N THR A 147 -5.58 -11.19 -2.66
CA THR A 147 -4.20 -11.00 -3.12
C THR A 147 -3.88 -9.59 -3.58
N MET A 148 -4.83 -8.65 -3.50
CA MET A 148 -4.67 -7.29 -3.97
C MET A 148 -3.99 -6.39 -2.92
N ILE A 149 -3.50 -5.24 -3.38
CA ILE A 149 -2.60 -4.32 -2.66
C ILE A 149 -3.25 -3.61 -1.45
N ASP A 150 -4.56 -3.72 -1.25
CA ASP A 150 -5.34 -2.84 -0.38
C ASP A 150 -4.82 -2.76 1.07
N ALA A 151 -4.45 -3.89 1.69
CA ALA A 151 -3.89 -3.87 3.04
C ALA A 151 -2.47 -3.30 3.10
N GLN A 152 -1.70 -3.39 2.00
CA GLN A 152 -0.32 -2.92 1.94
C GLN A 152 -0.24 -1.40 2.05
N LEU A 153 -1.25 -0.69 1.55
CA LEU A 153 -1.33 0.77 1.51
C LEU A 153 -2.23 1.39 2.60
N THR A 154 -2.97 0.57 3.37
CA THR A 154 -3.93 1.06 4.40
C THR A 154 -3.62 0.62 5.84
N THR A 155 -2.43 0.06 6.11
CA THR A 155 -2.13 -0.51 7.45
C THR A 155 -0.78 -0.10 8.03
N GLU A 156 0.00 0.72 7.35
CA GLU A 156 1.34 1.11 7.79
C GLU A 156 1.37 1.93 9.10
N ILE A 157 0.28 2.65 9.40
CA ILE A 157 0.05 3.40 10.63
C ILE A 157 0.25 2.56 11.89
N PHE A 158 -0.08 1.26 11.86
CA PHE A 158 0.10 0.38 13.03
C PHE A 158 1.58 0.22 13.40
N GLY A 159 2.49 0.36 12.44
CA GLY A 159 3.93 0.45 12.69
C GLY A 159 4.27 1.65 13.57
N LEU A 160 3.73 2.82 13.24
CA LEU A 160 4.00 4.08 13.95
C LEU A 160 3.44 4.11 15.37
N LEU A 161 2.31 3.42 15.58
CA LEU A 161 1.69 3.31 16.91
C LEU A 161 2.51 2.43 17.87
N SER A 162 3.48 1.67 17.35
CA SER A 162 4.36 0.78 18.11
C SER A 162 5.84 0.97 17.73
N PRO A 163 6.43 2.14 17.99
CA PRO A 163 7.81 2.44 17.58
C PRO A 163 8.81 1.48 18.23
N ALA A 164 9.75 0.98 17.44
CA ALA A 164 10.76 -0.02 17.80
C ALA A 164 10.21 -1.36 18.32
N ARG A 165 8.90 -1.62 18.17
CA ARG A 165 8.20 -2.81 18.66
C ARG A 165 7.36 -3.45 17.54
N PRO A 166 8.01 -4.01 16.50
CA PRO A 166 7.28 -4.63 15.39
C PRO A 166 6.42 -5.81 15.87
N ASP A 167 6.80 -6.48 16.96
CA ASP A 167 6.01 -7.55 17.57
C ASP A 167 4.65 -7.07 18.11
N ILE A 168 4.56 -5.83 18.61
CA ILE A 168 3.30 -5.21 19.04
C ILE A 168 2.56 -4.61 17.84
N ALA A 169 3.29 -3.94 16.94
CA ALA A 169 2.71 -3.40 15.70
C ALA A 169 1.93 -4.47 14.92
N LEU A 170 2.53 -5.65 14.76
CA LEU A 170 1.91 -6.78 14.06
C LEU A 170 0.71 -7.37 14.82
N GLN A 171 0.71 -7.34 16.15
CA GLN A 171 -0.47 -7.74 16.94
C GLN A 171 -1.65 -6.77 16.72
N MET A 172 -1.36 -5.46 16.66
CA MET A 172 -2.36 -4.44 16.39
C MET A 172 -2.89 -4.54 14.95
N ALA A 173 -1.98 -4.74 13.99
CA ALA A 173 -2.27 -4.77 12.56
C ALA A 173 -2.90 -6.09 12.09
N HIS A 174 -2.86 -7.17 12.88
CA HIS A 174 -3.29 -8.48 12.42
C HIS A 174 -4.71 -8.49 11.84
N LEU A 175 -5.71 -8.06 12.61
CA LEU A 175 -7.10 -8.03 12.10
C LEU A 175 -7.35 -6.95 11.03
N PRO A 176 -6.78 -5.73 11.13
CA PRO A 176 -6.78 -4.77 10.04
C PRO A 176 -6.25 -5.32 8.71
N ILE A 177 -5.06 -5.92 8.69
CA ILE A 177 -4.51 -6.58 7.50
C ILE A 177 -5.43 -7.71 7.03
N ARG A 178 -5.88 -8.55 7.96
CA ARG A 178 -6.80 -9.67 7.68
C ARG A 178 -8.23 -9.24 7.36
N THR A 179 -8.49 -7.94 7.28
CA THR A 179 -9.74 -7.44 6.74
C THR A 179 -9.81 -7.69 5.24
N THR A 180 -8.69 -7.49 4.53
CA THR A 180 -8.65 -7.53 3.06
C THR A 180 -7.55 -8.42 2.47
N ALA A 181 -6.53 -8.81 3.24
CA ALA A 181 -5.39 -9.54 2.68
C ALA A 181 -5.16 -10.92 3.31
N LYS A 182 -4.68 -11.86 2.49
CA LYS A 182 -4.27 -13.22 2.87
C LYS A 182 -3.01 -13.66 2.11
N TYR A 183 -2.19 -14.50 2.74
CA TYR A 183 -0.96 -15.08 2.17
C TYR A 183 0.06 -14.00 1.82
N ASP A 184 0.55 -13.92 0.58
CA ASP A 184 1.58 -12.96 0.20
C ASP A 184 1.14 -11.50 0.42
N ALA A 185 -0.11 -11.12 0.14
CA ALA A 185 -0.60 -9.76 0.42
C ALA A 185 -0.59 -9.45 1.94
N GLU A 186 -0.91 -10.45 2.77
CA GLU A 186 -0.81 -10.34 4.23
C GLU A 186 0.64 -10.15 4.67
N TRP A 187 1.57 -10.98 4.18
CA TRP A 187 2.98 -10.90 4.55
C TRP A 187 3.67 -9.62 4.05
N ILE A 188 3.27 -9.13 2.88
CA ILE A 188 3.72 -7.83 2.34
C ILE A 188 3.23 -6.70 3.24
N SER A 189 1.98 -6.73 3.68
CA SER A 189 1.46 -5.71 4.61
C SER A 189 2.20 -5.74 5.95
N GLU A 190 2.47 -6.95 6.49
CA GLU A 190 3.31 -7.12 7.69
C GLU A 190 4.73 -6.57 7.50
N PHE A 191 5.29 -6.65 6.28
CA PHE A 191 6.60 -6.11 5.94
C PHE A 191 6.61 -4.58 6.10
N TYR A 192 5.63 -3.85 5.55
CA TYR A 192 5.58 -2.39 5.71
C TYR A 192 5.27 -1.94 7.14
N VAL A 193 4.37 -2.63 7.84
CA VAL A 193 4.13 -2.39 9.28
C VAL A 193 5.42 -2.54 10.08
N THR A 194 6.22 -3.56 9.75
CA THR A 194 7.53 -3.78 10.38
C THR A 194 8.52 -2.67 10.05
N MET A 195 8.60 -2.22 8.80
CA MET A 195 9.47 -1.11 8.39
C MET A 195 9.12 0.17 9.16
N HIS A 196 7.83 0.54 9.20
CA HIS A 196 7.36 1.74 9.88
C HIS A 196 7.61 1.69 11.39
N SER A 197 7.41 0.53 12.03
CA SER A 197 7.75 0.34 13.44
C SER A 197 9.24 0.55 13.70
N LEU A 198 10.11 0.00 12.85
CA LEU A 198 11.56 0.07 13.02
C LEU A 198 12.18 1.41 12.60
N ALA A 199 11.43 2.31 11.97
CA ALA A 199 11.92 3.60 11.51
C ALA A 199 12.52 4.48 12.63
N SER A 200 12.08 4.28 13.88
CA SER A 200 12.63 4.93 15.08
C SER A 200 13.78 4.18 15.75
N ALA A 201 14.04 2.93 15.35
CA ALA A 201 15.08 2.07 15.90
C ALA A 201 16.37 2.06 15.07
N VAL A 202 16.30 2.46 13.80
CA VAL A 202 17.44 2.53 12.89
C VAL A 202 18.48 3.55 13.38
N ASP A 203 19.76 3.28 13.16
CA ASP A 203 20.85 4.17 13.55
C ASP A 203 20.74 5.52 12.80
N ASP A 204 20.56 6.59 13.56
CA ASP A 204 20.31 7.91 13.01
C ASP A 204 21.49 8.52 12.27
N SER A 205 22.70 8.02 12.50
CA SER A 205 23.92 8.46 11.82
C SER A 205 24.05 7.91 10.39
N LEU A 206 23.24 6.92 10.02
CA LEU A 206 23.23 6.37 8.67
C LEU A 206 22.65 7.36 7.66
N LEU A 207 23.15 7.31 6.43
CA LEU A 207 22.51 7.97 5.30
C LEU A 207 21.14 7.34 5.03
N ILE A 208 20.20 8.12 4.47
CA ILE A 208 18.81 7.70 4.28
C ILE A 208 18.69 6.40 3.47
N GLU A 209 19.53 6.22 2.45
CA GLU A 209 19.53 5.03 1.60
C GLU A 209 19.92 3.78 2.41
N LYS A 210 20.89 3.93 3.32
CA LYS A 210 21.31 2.84 4.22
C LYS A 210 20.25 2.55 5.28
N LYS A 211 19.52 3.57 5.76
CA LYS A 211 18.41 3.38 6.68
C LYS A 211 17.30 2.56 6.01
N ILE A 212 16.88 2.95 4.82
CA ILE A 212 15.82 2.25 4.05
C ILE A 212 16.21 0.80 3.77
N VAL A 213 17.43 0.55 3.28
CA VAL A 213 17.91 -0.83 3.03
C VAL A 213 17.94 -1.65 4.33
N TRP A 214 18.34 -1.05 5.45
CA TRP A 214 18.32 -1.76 6.74
C TRP A 214 16.89 -2.10 7.18
N LEU A 215 15.96 -1.14 7.11
CA LEU A 215 14.54 -1.34 7.45
C LEU A 215 13.93 -2.46 6.61
N ALA A 216 14.14 -2.39 5.29
CA ALA A 216 13.63 -3.37 4.34
C ALA A 216 14.22 -4.78 4.60
N LYS A 217 15.51 -4.87 4.94
CA LYS A 217 16.17 -6.13 5.29
C LYS A 217 15.65 -6.74 6.59
N GLU A 218 15.35 -5.92 7.59
CA GLU A 218 14.75 -6.39 8.84
C GLU A 218 13.30 -6.86 8.59
N ALA A 219 12.52 -6.11 7.81
CA ALA A 219 11.17 -6.46 7.43
C ALA A 219 11.07 -7.72 6.56
N ARG A 220 12.04 -7.97 5.67
CA ARG A 220 12.13 -9.19 4.83
C ARG A 220 12.06 -10.48 5.65
N LYS A 221 12.45 -10.47 6.92
CA LYS A 221 12.35 -11.62 7.83
C LYS A 221 10.90 -12.04 8.12
N ARG A 222 9.92 -11.20 7.79
CA ARG A 222 8.49 -11.53 7.87
C ARG A 222 8.02 -12.40 6.71
N LEU A 223 8.64 -12.25 5.55
CA LEU A 223 8.25 -12.97 4.35
C LEU A 223 8.75 -14.43 4.43
N PRO A 224 7.88 -15.45 4.29
CA PRO A 224 8.32 -16.84 4.23
C PRO A 224 9.19 -17.08 3.00
N ASP A 225 10.35 -17.75 3.14
CA ASP A 225 11.31 -17.92 2.04
C ASP A 225 10.75 -18.67 0.81
N SER A 226 9.69 -19.46 0.99
CA SER A 226 9.00 -20.14 -0.12
C SER A 226 8.08 -19.23 -0.93
N ALA A 227 7.63 -18.11 -0.35
CA ALA A 227 6.65 -17.19 -0.90
C ALA A 227 7.21 -16.41 -2.10
N TYR A 228 6.35 -15.93 -3.00
CA TYR A 228 6.83 -15.14 -4.14
C TYR A 228 7.30 -13.76 -3.69
N SER A 229 6.66 -13.17 -2.67
CA SER A 229 7.05 -11.88 -2.08
C SER A 229 8.50 -11.90 -1.58
N ALA A 230 8.90 -12.94 -0.86
CA ALA A 230 10.28 -13.14 -0.42
C ALA A 230 11.28 -13.16 -1.59
N LYS A 231 10.95 -13.90 -2.66
CA LYS A 231 11.81 -14.04 -3.84
C LYS A 231 11.86 -12.76 -4.68
N MET A 232 10.74 -12.03 -4.76
CA MET A 232 10.67 -10.71 -5.40
C MET A 232 11.61 -9.73 -4.70
N TYR A 233 11.51 -9.61 -3.36
CA TYR A 233 12.44 -8.79 -2.58
C TYR A 233 13.91 -9.16 -2.85
N ASP A 234 14.24 -10.46 -2.76
CA ASP A 234 15.61 -10.93 -2.94
C ASP A 234 16.13 -10.63 -4.37
N PHE A 235 15.25 -10.75 -5.37
CA PHE A 235 15.55 -10.41 -6.76
C PHE A 235 15.81 -8.90 -6.95
N ILE A 236 14.93 -8.05 -6.43
CA ILE A 236 15.05 -6.58 -6.55
C ILE A 236 16.30 -6.10 -5.82
N GLU A 237 16.56 -6.60 -4.61
CA GLU A 237 17.75 -6.24 -3.85
C GLU A 237 19.03 -6.63 -4.63
N ALA A 238 19.03 -7.80 -5.25
CA ALA A 238 20.15 -8.26 -6.08
C ALA A 238 20.32 -7.44 -7.37
N SER A 239 19.21 -7.16 -8.08
CA SER A 239 19.21 -6.36 -9.30
C SER A 239 19.68 -4.93 -9.01
N TYR A 240 19.11 -4.28 -7.99
CA TYR A 240 19.53 -2.97 -7.52
C TYR A 240 21.01 -2.97 -7.18
N LYS A 241 21.53 -3.94 -6.42
CA LYS A 241 22.97 -4.01 -6.08
C LYS A 241 23.85 -4.18 -7.32
N ALA A 242 23.44 -5.01 -8.26
CA ALA A 242 24.17 -5.27 -9.50
C ALA A 242 24.11 -4.11 -10.50
N ASN A 243 23.10 -3.24 -10.39
CA ASN A 243 22.96 -2.10 -11.28
C ASN A 243 24.12 -1.10 -11.08
N PRO A 244 24.99 -0.85 -12.09
CA PRO A 244 26.10 0.09 -11.95
C PRO A 244 25.63 1.54 -11.84
N ASP A 245 24.44 1.86 -12.34
CA ASP A 245 23.82 3.18 -12.20
C ASP A 245 22.65 3.09 -11.21
N LYS A 246 22.79 3.74 -10.05
CA LYS A 246 21.75 3.73 -9.01
C LYS A 246 20.57 4.66 -9.32
N ASN A 247 20.69 5.52 -10.33
CA ASN A 247 19.62 6.39 -10.78
C ASN A 247 18.77 5.73 -11.88
N ASP A 248 19.28 4.69 -12.54
CA ASP A 248 18.54 3.91 -13.54
C ASP A 248 17.67 2.84 -12.86
N TRP A 249 16.64 3.28 -12.12
CA TRP A 249 15.67 2.38 -11.51
C TRP A 249 14.82 1.66 -12.58
N GLU A 250 14.63 2.30 -13.74
CA GLU A 250 13.87 1.79 -14.89
C GLU A 250 14.39 0.43 -15.36
N LYS A 251 15.71 0.24 -15.38
CA LYS A 251 16.31 -1.06 -15.67
C LYS A 251 15.84 -2.16 -14.71
N THR A 252 15.80 -1.87 -13.41
CA THR A 252 15.35 -2.85 -12.39
C THR A 252 13.86 -3.14 -12.55
N ARG A 253 13.04 -2.10 -12.79
CA ARG A 253 11.60 -2.24 -13.07
C ARG A 253 11.36 -3.10 -14.33
N ASP A 254 12.10 -2.86 -15.41
CA ASP A 254 11.91 -3.61 -16.65
C ASP A 254 12.33 -5.09 -16.50
N GLU A 255 13.35 -5.36 -15.66
CA GLU A 255 13.70 -6.72 -15.25
C GLU A 255 12.58 -7.40 -14.44
N VAL A 256 11.92 -6.67 -13.53
CA VAL A 256 10.72 -7.13 -12.80
C VAL A 256 9.59 -7.47 -13.78
N TYR A 257 9.30 -6.59 -14.74
CA TYR A 257 8.28 -6.84 -15.78
C TYR A 257 8.57 -8.13 -16.57
N GLN A 258 9.81 -8.32 -17.05
CA GLN A 258 10.17 -9.53 -17.78
C GLN A 258 10.01 -10.78 -16.90
N ARG A 259 10.47 -10.73 -15.65
CA ARG A 259 10.48 -11.89 -14.76
C ARG A 259 9.09 -12.29 -14.27
N TYR A 260 8.29 -11.32 -13.83
CA TYR A 260 7.07 -11.58 -13.07
C TYR A 260 5.79 -11.34 -13.88
N GLN A 261 5.74 -10.33 -14.73
CA GLN A 261 4.55 -10.07 -15.55
C GLN A 261 4.52 -10.90 -16.83
N LYS A 262 5.68 -11.08 -17.49
CA LYS A 262 5.75 -11.83 -18.77
C LYS A 262 6.03 -13.33 -18.59
N ASN A 263 6.92 -13.70 -17.67
CA ASN A 263 7.42 -15.07 -17.56
C ASN A 263 6.81 -15.88 -16.40
N SER A 264 5.98 -15.27 -15.54
CA SER A 264 5.33 -15.93 -14.39
C SER A 264 6.29 -16.78 -13.54
N THR A 265 7.33 -16.13 -13.00
CA THR A 265 8.41 -16.81 -12.26
C THR A 265 8.07 -16.94 -10.77
N ASP A 266 8.78 -17.84 -10.06
CA ASP A 266 8.76 -17.98 -8.59
C ASP A 266 7.43 -18.42 -7.96
N GLY A 267 6.48 -18.88 -8.77
CA GLY A 267 5.14 -19.25 -8.33
C GLY A 267 4.14 -18.10 -8.35
N TYR A 268 4.54 -16.93 -8.87
CA TYR A 268 3.67 -15.78 -9.08
C TYR A 268 3.09 -15.79 -10.51
N SER A 269 1.80 -15.47 -10.61
CA SER A 269 1.13 -15.24 -11.89
C SER A 269 0.45 -13.88 -11.81
N TYR A 270 0.97 -12.92 -12.58
CA TYR A 270 0.35 -11.61 -12.72
C TYR A 270 -1.09 -11.73 -13.22
N GLN A 271 -2.02 -11.11 -12.51
CA GLN A 271 -3.44 -11.06 -12.89
C GLN A 271 -3.84 -9.65 -13.26
N GLN A 272 -3.60 -8.69 -12.36
CA GLN A 272 -4.07 -7.31 -12.50
C GLN A 272 -3.03 -6.29 -12.00
N PRO A 273 -3.11 -5.02 -12.43
CA PRO A 273 -2.15 -3.99 -12.02
C PRO A 273 -2.10 -3.74 -10.51
N PHE A 274 -3.16 -4.08 -9.79
CA PHE A 274 -3.31 -3.91 -8.34
C PHE A 274 -3.00 -5.20 -7.54
N ASP A 275 -2.40 -6.21 -8.17
CA ASP A 275 -1.87 -7.37 -7.44
C ASP A 275 -0.83 -6.90 -6.40
N ALA A 276 -0.94 -7.34 -5.14
CA ALA A 276 0.01 -6.95 -4.09
C ALA A 276 1.47 -7.28 -4.47
N GLY A 277 1.68 -8.42 -5.14
CA GLY A 277 3.01 -8.86 -5.55
C GLY A 277 3.73 -7.90 -6.49
N ILE A 278 3.07 -7.43 -7.56
CA ILE A 278 3.73 -6.55 -8.53
C ILE A 278 3.96 -5.16 -7.94
N ASN A 279 3.03 -4.68 -7.11
CA ASN A 279 3.17 -3.39 -6.44
C ASN A 279 4.27 -3.41 -5.38
N PHE A 280 4.36 -4.49 -4.59
CA PHE A 280 5.50 -4.73 -3.71
C PHE A 280 6.82 -4.82 -4.47
N ALA A 281 6.81 -5.41 -5.66
CA ALA A 281 8.02 -5.52 -6.47
C ALA A 281 8.46 -4.19 -7.10
N ALA A 282 7.56 -3.22 -7.23
CA ALA A 282 7.79 -1.93 -7.85
C ALA A 282 8.07 -0.80 -6.84
N SER A 283 7.88 -1.04 -5.54
CA SER A 283 8.05 -0.09 -4.44
C SER A 283 9.44 -0.12 -3.79
#